data_AF-A0A7S3XJ84-F1
#
_entry.id   AF-A0A7S3XJ84-F1
#
_cell.length_a   1.000
_cell.length_b   1.000
_cell.length_c   1.000
_cell.angle_alpha   90.00
_cell.angle_beta   90.00
_cell.angle_gamma   90.00
#
_symmetry.space_group_name_H-M   'P 1'
#
loop_
_entity.id
_entity.type
_entity.pdbx_description
1 polymer ?
#
loop_
_entity_poly.entity_id
_entity_poly.type
_entity_poly.pdbx_seq_one_letter_code
_entity_poly.pdbx_strand_id
1 'polypeptide(L)'
;PNIPRPRMKVCVLGDAVHCEAAEKAGIPYRSVEDLKKLNKNKKLVKKLALHFNAFVASQVLIPQIPRLLGPGLNKAGKFPTLVTQAENLSQNGYGARVV
;
A
#
# COMPACT_ATOMS: atom_id res chain seq x y z
N PRO A 1 18.69 12.19 12.71
CA PRO A 1 18.53 12.81 11.38
C PRO A 1 18.19 11.75 10.31
N ASN A 2 16.90 11.56 10.03
CA ASN A 2 16.42 10.59 9.04
C ASN A 2 16.57 11.21 7.64
N ILE A 3 17.59 10.79 6.88
CA ILE A 3 17.74 11.15 5.48
C ILE A 3 16.48 10.62 4.74
N PRO A 4 15.63 11.48 4.15
CA PRO A 4 14.45 11.01 3.45
C PRO A 4 14.90 10.13 2.28
N ARG A 5 14.55 8.85 2.32
CA ARG A 5 14.96 7.84 1.33
C ARG A 5 14.34 8.25 -0.02
N PRO A 6 15.10 8.78 -0.99
CA PRO A 6 14.58 9.70 -2.01
C PRO A 6 13.58 9.11 -3.03
N ARG A 7 13.31 7.79 -3.00
CA ARG A 7 12.40 7.11 -3.94
C ARG A 7 11.66 5.95 -3.27
N MET A 8 10.81 6.23 -2.27
CA MET A 8 9.91 5.20 -1.74
C MET A 8 8.72 5.00 -2.67
N LYS A 9 8.51 3.76 -3.12
CA LYS A 9 7.30 3.36 -3.86
C LYS A 9 6.26 2.89 -2.87
N VAL A 10 5.12 3.57 -2.81
CA VAL A 10 4.02 3.24 -1.89
C VAL A 10 2.80 2.84 -2.67
N CYS A 11 2.15 1.78 -2.20
CA CYS A 11 0.92 1.27 -2.81
C CYS A 11 -0.26 1.48 -1.86
N VAL A 12 -1.36 2.05 -2.38
CA VAL A 12 -2.60 2.28 -1.64
C VAL A 12 -3.51 1.07 -1.76
N LEU A 13 -4.01 0.58 -0.63
CA LEU A 13 -4.95 -0.53 -0.53
C LEU A 13 -6.25 0.02 0.04
N GLY A 14 -7.31 0.07 -0.75
CA GLY A 14 -8.52 0.74 -0.30
C GLY A 14 -9.75 0.39 -1.09
N ASP A 15 -10.87 0.93 -0.63
CA ASP A 15 -12.13 0.95 -1.36
C ASP A 15 -12.08 1.97 -2.50
N ALA A 16 -13.13 2.01 -3.32
CA ALA A 16 -13.21 2.86 -4.51
C ALA A 16 -12.81 4.32 -4.26
N VAL A 17 -13.22 4.91 -3.12
CA VAL A 17 -12.89 6.29 -2.74
C VAL A 17 -11.38 6.52 -2.60
N HIS A 18 -10.66 5.57 -1.99
CA HIS A 18 -9.22 5.67 -1.81
C HIS A 18 -8.46 5.35 -3.09
N CYS A 19 -8.98 4.43 -3.91
CA CYS A 19 -8.43 4.13 -5.23
C CYS A 19 -8.53 5.36 -6.15
N GLU A 20 -9.67 6.03 -6.18
CA GLU A 20 -9.86 7.23 -7.00
C GLU A 20 -8.97 8.39 -6.52
N ALA A 21 -8.82 8.58 -5.20
CA ALA A 21 -7.91 9.57 -4.64
C ALA A 21 -6.43 9.26 -4.99
N ALA A 22 -6.04 8.00 -4.92
CA ALA A 22 -4.69 7.56 -5.29
C ALA A 22 -4.44 7.70 -6.79
N GLU A 23 -5.42 7.39 -7.63
CA GLU A 23 -5.36 7.57 -9.08
C GLU A 23 -5.16 9.03 -9.46
N LYS A 24 -5.95 9.94 -8.87
CA LYS A 24 -5.79 11.40 -9.05
C LYS A 24 -4.42 11.90 -8.59
N ALA A 25 -3.85 11.27 -7.56
CA ALA A 25 -2.52 11.58 -7.07
C ALA A 25 -1.38 10.89 -7.87
N GLY A 26 -1.69 10.02 -8.84
CA GLY A 26 -0.72 9.23 -9.59
C GLY A 26 0.02 8.18 -8.75
N ILE A 27 -0.57 7.75 -7.63
CA ILE A 27 0.00 6.77 -6.71
C ILE A 27 -0.57 5.39 -7.07
N PRO A 28 0.27 4.34 -7.17
CA PRO A 28 -0.22 3.00 -7.48
C PRO A 28 -1.16 2.51 -6.38
N TYR A 29 -2.31 1.98 -6.79
CA TYR A 29 -3.34 1.48 -5.89
C TYR A 29 -3.70 0.03 -6.22
N ARG A 30 -4.31 -0.66 -5.26
CA ARG A 30 -4.92 -1.98 -5.42
C ARG A 30 -6.21 -2.06 -4.64
N SER A 31 -7.25 -2.55 -5.32
CA SER A 31 -8.56 -2.76 -4.72
C SER A 31 -8.59 -4.06 -3.91
N VAL A 32 -9.62 -4.21 -3.09
CA VAL A 32 -9.88 -5.44 -2.32
C VAL A 32 -9.94 -6.68 -3.23
N GLU A 33 -10.46 -6.52 -4.44
CA GLU A 33 -10.60 -7.60 -5.42
C GLU A 33 -9.24 -8.10 -5.93
N ASP A 34 -8.29 -7.19 -6.17
CA ASP A 34 -6.90 -7.56 -6.51
C ASP A 34 -6.22 -8.31 -5.37
N LEU A 35 -6.46 -7.89 -4.13
CA LEU A 35 -5.92 -8.55 -2.93
C LEU A 35 -6.49 -9.96 -2.75
N LYS A 36 -7.77 -10.18 -3.08
CA LYS A 36 -8.39 -11.50 -3.09
C LYS A 36 -7.83 -12.40 -4.19
N LYS A 37 -7.61 -11.86 -5.40
CA LYS A 37 -6.96 -12.58 -6.52
C LYS A 37 -5.53 -13.02 -6.18
N LEU A 38 -4.85 -12.31 -5.27
CA LEU A 38 -3.53 -12.68 -4.78
C LEU A 38 -3.51 -13.91 -3.85
N ASN A 39 -4.68 -14.42 -3.43
CA ASN A 39 -4.97 -15.77 -2.88
C ASN A 39 -3.81 -16.47 -2.13
N LYS A 40 -3.15 -15.75 -1.20
CA LYS A 40 -2.00 -16.23 -0.41
C LYS A 40 -0.82 -16.76 -1.24
N ASN A 41 -0.76 -16.39 -2.52
CA ASN A 41 0.23 -16.91 -3.44
C ASN A 41 1.60 -16.27 -3.16
N LYS A 42 2.41 -16.99 -2.38
CA LYS A 42 3.66 -16.48 -1.76
C LYS A 42 4.63 -15.86 -2.77
N LYS A 43 4.65 -16.36 -4.02
CA LYS A 43 5.50 -15.85 -5.11
C LYS A 43 5.09 -14.45 -5.54
N LEU A 44 3.79 -14.21 -5.75
CA LEU A 44 3.26 -12.91 -6.16
C LEU A 44 3.33 -11.89 -5.01
N VAL A 45 3.00 -12.31 -3.79
CA VAL A 45 3.12 -11.46 -2.60
C VAL A 45 4.58 -11.03 -2.36
N LYS A 46 5.56 -11.94 -2.56
CA LYS A 46 6.98 -11.61 -2.46
C LYS A 46 7.43 -10.63 -3.56
N LYS A 47 6.96 -10.79 -4.81
CA LYS A 47 7.23 -9.84 -5.90
C LYS A 47 6.64 -8.45 -5.60
N LEU A 48 5.42 -8.40 -5.09
CA LEU A 48 4.72 -7.17 -4.74
C LEU A 48 5.45 -6.45 -3.59
N ALA A 49 5.83 -7.20 -2.56
CA ALA A 49 6.66 -6.70 -1.46
C ALA A 49 8.08 -6.30 -1.89
N LEU A 50 8.63 -6.82 -2.99
CA LEU A 50 9.91 -6.33 -3.54
C LEU A 50 9.73 -5.03 -4.33
N HIS A 51 8.61 -4.88 -5.03
CA HIS A 51 8.35 -3.73 -5.90
C HIS A 51 7.96 -2.46 -5.15
N PHE A 52 7.28 -2.60 -4.01
CA PHE A 52 6.85 -1.48 -3.16
C PHE A 52 7.58 -1.51 -1.82
N ASN A 53 7.89 -0.33 -1.29
CA ASN A 53 8.56 -0.17 0.01
C ASN A 53 7.56 -0.18 1.16
N ALA A 54 6.41 0.47 0.98
CA ALA A 54 5.36 0.58 1.98
C ALA A 54 3.98 0.38 1.36
N PHE A 55 3.04 0.00 2.22
CA PHE A 55 1.62 -0.14 1.88
C PHE A 55 0.83 0.74 2.82
N VAL A 56 -0.21 1.37 2.30
CA VAL A 56 -1.19 2.08 3.12
C VAL A 56 -2.54 1.43 2.89
N ALA A 57 -3.32 1.25 3.94
CA ALA A 57 -4.59 0.55 3.89
C ALA A 57 -5.69 1.29 4.63
N SER A 58 -6.90 1.32 4.04
CA SER A 58 -8.08 1.82 4.75
C SER A 58 -8.38 0.98 5.99
N GLN A 59 -8.94 1.61 7.02
CA GLN A 59 -9.23 0.98 8.31
C GLN A 59 -10.00 -0.34 8.20
N VAL A 60 -10.95 -0.43 7.26
CA VAL A 60 -11.76 -1.63 7.01
C VAL A 60 -10.96 -2.81 6.43
N LEU A 61 -9.81 -2.56 5.81
CA LEU A 61 -8.96 -3.57 5.18
C LEU A 61 -7.82 -4.05 6.07
N ILE A 62 -7.35 -3.24 7.01
CA ILE A 62 -6.31 -3.61 7.99
C ILE A 62 -6.54 -5.00 8.61
N PRO A 63 -7.73 -5.34 9.14
CA PRO A 63 -7.96 -6.68 9.71
C PRO A 63 -8.07 -7.79 8.64
N GLN A 64 -8.40 -7.47 7.39
CA GLN A 64 -8.57 -8.45 6.31
C GLN A 64 -7.25 -8.82 5.64
N ILE A 65 -6.30 -7.89 5.56
CA ILE A 65 -4.99 -8.05 4.92
C ILE A 65 -4.23 -9.28 5.43
N PRO A 66 -4.04 -9.51 6.75
CA PRO A 66 -3.32 -10.70 7.22
C PRO A 66 -4.03 -12.01 6.84
N ARG A 67 -5.36 -12.01 6.72
CA ARG A 67 -6.15 -13.19 6.31
C ARG A 67 -6.06 -13.46 4.80
N LEU A 68 -6.08 -12.40 3.98
CA LEU A 68 -6.07 -12.47 2.52
C LEU A 68 -4.68 -12.72 1.94
N LEU A 69 -3.67 -12.01 2.45
CA LEU A 69 -2.30 -12.06 1.95
C LEU A 69 -1.42 -13.05 2.73
N GLY A 70 -1.90 -13.55 3.87
CA GLY A 70 -1.15 -14.43 4.75
C GLY A 70 0.09 -13.74 5.36
N PRO A 71 1.02 -14.50 5.95
CA PRO A 71 2.21 -13.94 6.59
C PRO A 71 3.23 -13.35 5.60
N GLY A 72 2.95 -13.33 4.29
CA GLY A 72 3.91 -12.93 3.24
C GLY A 72 4.40 -11.49 3.36
N LEU A 73 3.50 -10.54 3.62
CA LEU A 73 3.86 -9.13 3.81
C LEU A 73 4.46 -8.85 5.20
N ASN A 74 3.95 -9.51 6.24
CA ASN A 74 4.48 -9.34 7.60
C ASN A 74 5.92 -9.87 7.69
N LYS A 75 6.21 -11.04 7.09
CA LYS A 75 7.56 -11.59 7.02
C LYS A 75 8.52 -10.73 6.20
N ALA A 76 8.00 -9.93 5.27
CA ALA A 76 8.79 -8.96 4.52
C ALA A 76 9.02 -7.64 5.27
N GLY A 77 8.44 -7.47 6.48
CA GLY A 77 8.55 -6.24 7.28
C GLY A 77 7.76 -5.07 6.70
N LYS A 78 6.76 -5.33 5.84
CA LYS A 78 6.02 -4.31 5.08
C LYS A 78 4.53 -4.36 5.40
N PHE A 79 4.20 -4.22 6.68
CA PHE A 79 2.81 -4.20 7.10
C PHE A 79 2.15 -2.88 6.68
N PRO A 80 0.88 -2.90 6.23
CA PRO A 80 0.20 -1.68 5.81
C PRO A 80 -0.02 -0.72 6.97
N THR A 81 0.26 0.55 6.74
CA THR A 81 -0.10 1.65 7.65
C THR A 81 -1.56 2.02 7.43
N LEU A 82 -2.28 2.34 8.50
CA LEU A 82 -3.66 2.82 8.41
C LEU A 82 -3.70 4.20 7.74
N VAL A 83 -4.57 4.35 6.73
CA VAL A 83 -4.89 5.66 6.13
C VAL A 83 -6.34 6.00 6.41
N THR A 84 -6.59 7.24 6.84
CA THR A 84 -7.93 7.80 7.00
C THR A 84 -8.29 8.61 5.74
N GLN A 85 -9.58 8.74 5.43
CA GLN A 85 -10.03 9.51 4.26
C GLN A 85 -9.59 10.98 4.27
N ALA A 86 -9.21 11.52 5.43
CA ALA A 86 -8.77 12.91 5.59
C ALA A 86 -7.26 13.11 5.37
N GLU A 87 -6.47 12.02 5.37
CA GLU A 87 -5.03 12.10 5.18
C GLU A 87 -4.71 12.23 3.68
N ASN A 88 -4.24 13.41 3.29
CA ASN A 88 -3.75 13.66 1.94
C ASN A 88 -2.60 12.68 1.64
N LEU A 89 -2.83 11.70 0.77
CA LEU A 89 -1.84 10.71 0.31
C LEU A 89 -0.54 11.37 -0.24
N SER A 90 -0.63 12.64 -0.64
CA SER A 90 0.51 13.47 -1.06
C SER A 90 1.38 14.02 0.09
N GLN A 91 0.85 14.19 1.31
CA GLN A 91 1.51 15.00 2.34
C GLN A 91 2.56 14.22 3.16
N ASN A 92 2.44 12.90 3.24
CA ASN A 92 3.36 12.04 4.00
C ASN A 92 4.48 11.42 3.12
N GLY A 93 5.24 12.23 2.38
CA GLY A 93 6.50 11.78 1.77
C GLY A 93 6.42 10.59 0.79
N TYR A 94 5.23 10.24 0.30
CA TYR A 94 4.97 9.09 -0.57
C TYR A 94 4.94 9.46 -2.06
N GLY A 95 4.98 10.75 -2.37
CA GLY A 95 5.25 11.28 -3.71
C GLY A 95 6.46 12.19 -3.64
N ALA A 96 7.65 11.67 -3.99
CA ALA A 96 8.76 12.52 -4.34
C ALA A 96 8.40 13.25 -5.65
N ARG A 97 7.77 14.41 -5.53
CA ARG A 97 7.67 15.40 -6.60
C ARG A 97 8.99 16.16 -6.59
N VAL A 98 9.99 15.63 -7.29
CA VAL A 98 11.09 16.47 -7.79
C VAL A 98 10.50 17.32 -8.91
N VAL A 99 10.27 18.60 -8.59
CA VAL A 99 10.37 19.66 -9.60
C VAL A 99 11.81 19.76 -10.05
#